data_AF-A0A4Y3WAV8-F1
#
_entry.id   AF-A0A4Y3WAV8-F1
#
_cell.length_a   1.000
_cell.length_b   1.000
_cell.length_c   1.000
_cell.angle_alpha   90.00
_cell.angle_beta   90.00
_cell.angle_gamma   90.00
#
_symmetry.space_group_name_H-M   'P 1'
#
loop_
_entity.id
_entity.type
_entity.pdbx_description
1 polymer ?
#
loop_
_entity_poly.entity_id
_entity_poly.type
_entity_poly.pdbx_seq_one_letter_code
_entity_poly.pdbx_strand_id
1 'polypeptide(L)' 'MRALEPQRDRRMTIDGDEPRKKLTHEIGQDLSLLSVNELNERIALLTEEIQRLRTAEVKKRASKDAADRFFKS' A
#
# COMPACT_ATOMS: atom_id res chain seq x y z
N MET A 1 49.17 -15.06 -12.09
CA MET A 1 47.89 -14.83 -12.82
C MET A 1 46.86 -14.39 -11.81
N ARG A 2 46.17 -13.28 -12.10
CA ARG A 2 45.30 -12.51 -11.21
C ARG A 2 44.00 -13.27 -10.92
N ALA A 3 43.60 -13.32 -9.65
CA ALA A 3 42.32 -13.85 -9.19
C ALA A 3 41.15 -13.07 -9.82
N LEU A 4 40.14 -13.79 -10.30
CA LEU A 4 38.85 -13.23 -10.71
C LEU A 4 37.85 -13.52 -9.60
N GLU A 5 37.60 -12.51 -8.78
CA GLU A 5 36.45 -12.49 -7.88
C GLU A 5 35.16 -12.49 -8.73
N PRO A 6 34.20 -13.41 -8.53
CA PRO A 6 32.91 -13.31 -9.19
C PRO A 6 32.16 -12.08 -8.67
N GLN A 7 31.65 -11.32 -9.62
CA GLN A 7 31.07 -10.00 -9.46
C GLN A 7 29.98 -9.98 -8.40
N ARG A 8 30.10 -9.01 -7.48
CA ARG A 8 29.05 -8.59 -6.55
C ARG A 8 27.76 -8.38 -7.34
N ASP A 9 26.74 -9.18 -7.02
CA ASP A 9 25.38 -8.98 -7.48
C ASP A 9 24.90 -7.59 -7.00
N ARG A 10 25.12 -6.60 -7.86
CA ARG A 10 24.41 -5.32 -7.80
C ARG A 10 22.97 -5.62 -8.20
N ARG A 11 22.15 -5.95 -7.22
CA ARG A 11 20.70 -5.83 -7.33
C ARG A 11 20.22 -4.98 -6.17
N MET A 12 20.28 -3.67 -6.42
CA MET A 12 19.08 -2.88 -6.72
C MET A 12 18.35 -2.62 -5.42
N THR A 13 18.84 -1.58 -4.73
CA THR A 13 18.01 -0.88 -3.76
C THR A 13 16.72 -0.53 -4.48
N ILE A 14 15.62 -0.95 -3.88
CA ILE A 14 14.27 -0.59 -4.27
C ILE A 14 14.16 0.92 -4.02
N ASP A 15 14.70 1.71 -4.95
CA ASP A 15 14.57 3.15 -4.97
C ASP A 15 13.09 3.45 -5.22
N GLY A 16 12.42 4.05 -4.24
CA GLY A 16 11.06 4.53 -4.42
C GLY A 16 10.18 4.64 -3.18
N ASP A 17 10.67 4.32 -1.98
CA ASP A 17 9.95 4.64 -0.73
C ASP A 17 10.42 5.98 -0.17
N GLU A 18 10.54 6.99 -1.04
CA GLU A 18 10.44 8.36 -0.53
C GLU A 18 9.11 8.43 0.22
N PRO A 19 9.08 8.92 1.48
CA PRO A 19 7.83 9.07 2.18
C PRO A 19 6.99 10.05 1.37
N ARG A 20 6.08 9.52 0.55
CA ARG A 20 5.04 10.27 -0.13
C ARG A 20 4.46 11.15 0.96
N LYS A 21 4.64 12.47 0.85
CA LYS A 21 4.18 13.43 1.86
C LYS A 21 2.79 12.97 2.24
N LYS A 22 2.62 12.48 3.48
CA LYS A 22 1.33 12.00 3.92
C LYS A 22 0.42 13.21 3.84
N LEU A 23 -0.41 13.25 2.82
CA LEU A 23 -1.50 14.19 2.74
C LEU A 23 -2.34 13.86 3.97
N THR A 24 -2.25 14.72 4.98
CA THR A 24 -3.01 14.60 6.21
C THR A 24 -4.46 14.88 5.85
N HIS A 25 -5.14 13.84 5.34
CA HIS A 25 -6.56 13.89 5.07
C HIS A 25 -7.30 13.52 6.36
N GLU A 26 -8.24 14.36 6.75
CA GLU A 26 -9.20 14.10 7.82
C GLU A 26 -10.59 13.86 7.22
N ILE A 27 -11.27 12.83 7.72
CA ILE A 27 -12.62 12.45 7.30
C ILE A 27 -13.60 13.51 7.80
N GLY A 28 -14.43 14.03 6.90
CA GLY A 28 -15.45 15.03 7.25
C GLY A 28 -14.92 16.45 7.42
N GLN A 29 -13.66 16.71 7.05
CA GLN A 29 -13.12 18.07 7.06
C GLN A 29 -13.85 18.99 6.06
N ASP A 30 -13.83 20.28 6.35
CA ASP A 30 -14.35 21.29 5.43
C ASP A 30 -13.53 21.32 4.12
N LEU A 31 -14.25 21.40 3.01
CA LEU A 31 -13.68 21.44 1.66
C LEU A 31 -13.65 22.84 1.05
N SER A 32 -14.26 23.84 1.71
CA SER A 32 -14.43 25.19 1.17
C SER A 32 -13.11 25.89 0.81
N LEU A 33 -12.02 25.56 1.51
CA LEU A 33 -10.70 26.15 1.31
C LEU A 33 -9.78 25.33 0.38
N LEU A 34 -10.26 24.22 -0.17
CA LEU A 34 -9.46 23.33 -1.01
C LEU A 34 -9.64 23.66 -2.49
N SER A 35 -8.54 23.64 -3.22
CA SER A 35 -8.56 23.67 -4.67
C SER A 35 -9.03 22.35 -5.28
N VAL A 36 -9.46 22.39 -6.53
CA VAL A 36 -9.83 21.18 -7.31
C VAL A 36 -8.67 20.18 -7.38
N ASN A 37 -7.44 20.66 -7.51
CA ASN A 37 -6.27 19.77 -7.58
C ASN A 37 -6.05 19.05 -6.24
N GLU A 38 -6.15 19.77 -5.11
CA GLU A 38 -6.04 19.16 -3.77
C GLU A 38 -7.15 18.15 -3.51
N LEU A 39 -8.37 18.41 -3.99
CA LEU A 39 -9.47 17.44 -3.93
C LEU A 39 -9.13 16.18 -4.73
N ASN A 40 -8.59 16.30 -5.93
CA ASN A 40 -8.19 15.16 -6.75
C ASN A 40 -7.07 14.34 -6.10
N GLU A 41 -6.05 14.98 -5.53
CA GLU A 41 -4.96 14.30 -4.82
C GLU A 41 -5.49 13.51 -3.61
N ARG A 42 -6.44 14.10 -2.86
CA ARG A 42 -7.09 13.42 -1.72
C ARG A 42 -7.94 12.25 -2.16
N ILE A 43 -8.73 12.41 -3.24
CA ILE A 43 -9.53 11.32 -3.81
C ILE A 43 -8.63 10.15 -4.23
N ALA A 44 -7.50 10.44 -4.89
CA ALA A 44 -6.54 9.41 -5.29
C ALA A 44 -5.99 8.65 -4.08
N LEU A 45 -5.54 9.37 -3.04
CA LEU A 45 -5.02 8.77 -1.81
C LEU A 45 -6.06 7.87 -1.12
N LEU A 46 -7.29 8.35 -0.97
CA LEU A 46 -8.36 7.58 -0.33
C LEU A 46 -8.76 6.36 -1.15
N THR A 47 -8.74 6.48 -2.48
CA THR A 47 -9.04 5.36 -3.37
C THR A 47 -7.99 4.26 -3.25
N GLU A 48 -6.71 4.62 -3.23
CA GLU A 48 -5.62 3.67 -2.95
C GLU A 48 -5.81 2.96 -1.61
N GLU A 49 -6.16 3.71 -0.56
CA GLU A 49 -6.37 3.13 0.77
C GLU A 49 -7.59 2.19 0.79
N ILE A 50 -8.68 2.54 0.09
CA ILE A 50 -9.84 1.65 -0.08
C ILE A 50 -9.41 0.34 -0.74
N GLN A 51 -8.59 0.37 -1.81
CA GLN A 51 -8.12 -0.83 -2.48
C GLN A 51 -7.24 -1.70 -1.57
N ARG A 52 -6.36 -1.08 -0.78
CA ARG A 52 -5.56 -1.77 0.24
C ARG A 52 -6.45 -2.48 1.26
N LEU A 53 -7.46 -1.78 1.79
CA LEU A 53 -8.40 -2.34 2.76
C LEU A 53 -9.21 -3.50 2.17
N ARG A 54 -9.71 -3.38 0.94
CA ARG A 54 -10.41 -4.46 0.23
C ARG A 54 -9.53 -5.69 0.07
N THR A 55 -8.26 -5.51 -0.31
CA THR A 55 -7.30 -6.61 -0.43
C THR A 55 -7.09 -7.33 0.92
N ALA A 56 -6.97 -6.56 2.00
CA ALA A 56 -6.81 -7.12 3.34
C ALA A 56 -8.08 -7.84 3.82
N GLU A 57 -9.27 -7.30 3.51
CA GLU A 57 -10.57 -7.92 3.79
C GLU A 57 -10.67 -9.30 3.17
N VAL A 58 -10.37 -9.43 1.86
CA VAL A 58 -10.43 -10.70 1.14
C VAL A 58 -9.49 -11.74 1.77
N LYS A 59 -8.25 -11.35 2.08
CA LYS A 59 -7.28 -12.24 2.75
C LYS A 59 -7.79 -12.72 4.11
N LYS A 60 -8.36 -11.82 4.91
CA LYS A 60 -8.94 -12.16 6.21
C LYS A 60 -10.15 -13.09 6.08
N ARG A 61 -11.03 -12.84 5.10
CA ARG A 61 -12.18 -13.70 4.80
C ARG A 61 -11.73 -15.12 4.45
N ALA A 62 -10.80 -15.25 3.51
CA ALA A 62 -10.28 -16.56 3.09
C ALA A 62 -9.65 -17.33 4.27
N SER A 63 -8.91 -16.65 5.14
CA SER A 63 -8.35 -17.27 6.35
C SER A 63 -9.42 -17.74 7.32
N LYS A 64 -10.47 -16.93 7.54
CA LYS A 64 -11.61 -17.32 8.40
C LYS A 64 -12.35 -18.52 7.83
N ASP A 65 -12.65 -18.51 6.53
CA ASP A 65 -13.41 -19.59 5.89
C ASP A 65 -12.62 -20.90 5.87
N ALA A 66 -11.30 -20.84 5.68
CA ALA A 66 -10.43 -22.01 5.81
C ALA A 66 -10.45 -22.60 7.23
N ALA A 67 -10.39 -21.74 8.26
CA ALA A 67 -10.50 -22.17 9.65
C ALA A 67 -11.88 -22.78 9.96
N ASP A 68 -12.96 -22.11 9.56
CA ASP A 68 -14.34 -22.58 9.78
C ASP A 68 -14.58 -23.98 9.18
N ARG A 69 -13.97 -24.28 8.03
CA ARG A 69 -14.03 -25.61 7.39
C ARG A 69 -13.25 -26.67 8.16
N PHE A 70 -12.10 -26.31 8.72
CA PHE A 70 -11.26 -27.23 9.50
C PHE A 70 -11.88 -27.61 10.85
N PHE A 71 -12.62 -26.69 11.48
CA PHE A 71 -13.24 -26.93 12.79
C PHE A 71 -14.65 -27.54 12.72
N LYS A 72 -15.30 -27.56 11.55
CA LYS A 72 -16.64 -28.17 11.35
C LYS A 72 -16.59 -29.60 10.78
N SER A 73 -15.41 -30.17 10.57
CA SER A 73 -15.20 -31.59 10.25
C SER A 73 -15.02 -32.45 11.49
#